data_AF-A0A957QHW7-F1
#
_entry.id   AF-A0A957QHW7-F1
#
_cell.length_a   1.000
_cell.length_b   1.000
_cell.length_c   1.000
_cell.angle_alpha   90.00
_cell.angle_beta   90.00
_cell.angle_gamma   90.00
#
_symmetry.space_group_name_H-M   'P 1'
#
loop_
_entity.id
_entity.type
_entity.pdbx_description
1 polymer ?
#
loop_
_entity_poly.entity_id
_entity_poly.type
_entity_poly.pdbx_seq_one_letter_code
_entity_poly.pdbx_strand_id
1 'polypeptide(L)'
;MASSHKLPLIAFTLGLFLFTACTNPTRGTPWRSLPLATGSLEIYYEEPNFAPFAPHTLHFYLEQDGETRLLASTQLHNDGANLGDHNIEFIEVNSDRWQIWLKGAEQADEVWLLEQSDGAVTLAKEE
;
A
#
# COMPACT_ATOMS: atom_id res chain seq x y z
N MET A 1 -38.48 0.18 -63.11
CA MET A 1 -37.39 -0.57 -62.47
C MET A 1 -36.25 0.39 -62.20
N ALA A 2 -36.06 0.80 -60.95
CA ALA A 2 -34.82 1.38 -60.45
C ALA A 2 -34.76 1.00 -58.97
N SER A 3 -33.80 0.12 -58.67
CA SER A 3 -33.64 -0.58 -57.41
C SER A 3 -32.91 0.29 -56.39
N SER A 4 -33.35 0.12 -55.14
CA SER A 4 -32.69 0.32 -53.85
C SER A 4 -31.17 0.51 -53.86
N HIS A 5 -30.63 1.32 -52.93
CA HIS A 5 -29.97 0.80 -51.73
C HIS A 5 -29.57 1.94 -50.78
N LYS A 6 -30.11 1.89 -49.57
CA LYS A 6 -29.71 2.71 -48.41
C LYS A 6 -28.43 2.09 -47.82
N LEU A 7 -27.38 2.88 -47.65
CA LEU A 7 -26.18 2.47 -46.91
C LEU A 7 -26.33 2.88 -45.44
N PRO A 8 -26.23 1.95 -44.47
CA PRO A 8 -26.09 2.30 -43.08
C PRO A 8 -24.65 2.71 -42.76
N LEU A 9 -24.51 3.88 -42.14
CA LEU A 9 -23.29 4.35 -41.48
C LEU A 9 -23.06 3.46 -40.25
N ILE A 10 -22.16 2.49 -40.33
CA ILE A 10 -21.81 1.64 -39.18
C ILE A 10 -20.86 2.43 -38.28
N ALA A 11 -21.33 2.65 -37.06
CA ALA A 11 -20.67 3.43 -36.03
C ALA A 11 -19.42 2.73 -35.47
N PHE A 12 -18.45 3.59 -35.15
CA PHE A 12 -17.34 3.44 -34.23
C PHE A 12 -17.63 2.53 -33.03
N THR A 13 -16.73 1.58 -32.75
CA THR A 13 -16.34 1.26 -31.37
C THR A 13 -15.00 0.53 -31.39
N LEU A 14 -13.92 1.30 -31.47
CA LEU A 14 -12.58 0.83 -31.14
C LEU A 14 -12.53 0.72 -29.60
N GLY A 15 -12.94 -0.44 -29.08
CA GLY A 15 -12.84 -0.78 -27.67
C GLY A 15 -11.38 -0.97 -27.29
N LEU A 16 -10.73 0.13 -26.88
CA LEU A 16 -9.44 0.09 -26.21
C LEU A 16 -9.66 -0.50 -24.81
N PHE A 17 -9.56 -1.83 -24.69
CA PHE A 17 -9.42 -2.51 -23.41
C PHE A 17 -8.08 -2.10 -22.80
N LEU A 18 -8.07 -1.03 -22.01
CA LEU A 18 -7.01 -0.73 -21.07
C LEU A 18 -7.08 -1.80 -19.98
N PHE A 19 -6.35 -2.90 -20.18
CA PHE A 19 -5.94 -3.75 -19.08
C PHE A 19 -5.00 -2.92 -18.21
N THR A 20 -5.57 -2.22 -17.23
CA THR A 20 -4.80 -1.74 -16.09
C THR A 20 -4.32 -2.98 -15.35
N ALA A 21 -3.15 -3.47 -15.73
CA ALA A 21 -2.44 -4.44 -14.93
C ALA A 21 -2.22 -3.79 -13.56
N CYS A 22 -3.00 -4.20 -12.56
CA CYS A 22 -2.67 -3.98 -11.16
C CYS A 22 -1.39 -4.77 -10.89
N THR A 23 -0.26 -4.22 -11.30
CA THR A 23 1.04 -4.77 -10.92
C THR A 23 1.18 -4.49 -9.43
N ASN A 24 1.15 -5.56 -8.63
CA ASN A 24 1.69 -5.47 -7.27
C ASN A 24 3.10 -4.88 -7.38
N PRO A 25 3.44 -3.84 -6.60
CA PRO A 25 4.76 -3.22 -6.70
C PRO A 25 5.83 -4.30 -6.46
N THR A 26 6.90 -4.25 -7.24
CA THR A 26 8.00 -5.23 -7.20
C THR A 26 8.60 -5.25 -5.80
N ARG A 27 8.44 -6.36 -5.07
CA ARG A 27 8.92 -6.49 -3.70
C ARG A 27 10.43 -6.78 -3.68
N GLY A 28 11.17 -5.93 -2.99
CA GLY A 28 12.57 -6.16 -2.60
C GLY A 28 12.65 -6.89 -1.25
N THR A 29 13.68 -6.59 -0.47
CA THR A 29 13.77 -6.99 0.95
C THR A 29 12.85 -6.10 1.78
N PRO A 30 12.03 -6.64 2.71
CA PRO A 30 11.25 -5.82 3.61
C PRO A 30 12.16 -4.93 4.44
N TRP A 31 11.75 -3.68 4.64
CA TRP A 31 12.47 -2.74 5.48
C TRP A 31 12.32 -3.08 6.97
N ARG A 32 11.13 -3.55 7.36
CA ARG A 32 10.83 -4.07 8.70
C ARG A 32 9.94 -5.30 8.58
N SER A 33 10.08 -6.25 9.51
CA SER A 33 9.15 -7.35 9.69
C SER A 33 8.74 -7.42 11.17
N LEU A 34 7.44 -7.48 11.45
CA LEU A 34 6.88 -7.66 12.78
C LEU A 34 6.30 -9.08 12.86
N PRO A 35 6.75 -9.91 13.82
CA PRO A 35 6.23 -11.27 13.95
C PRO A 35 4.78 -11.25 14.46
N LEU A 36 3.95 -12.11 13.88
CA LEU A 36 2.56 -12.35 14.26
C LEU A 36 2.36 -13.84 14.57
N ALA A 37 1.26 -14.20 15.23
CA ALA A 37 1.01 -15.60 15.59
C ALA A 37 0.78 -16.50 14.36
N THR A 38 0.33 -15.94 13.23
CA THR A 38 0.04 -16.69 11.99
C THR A 38 0.95 -16.33 10.82
N GLY A 39 1.99 -15.51 11.04
CA GLY A 39 2.84 -15.01 9.95
C GLY A 39 3.65 -13.79 10.35
N SER A 40 3.80 -12.84 9.44
CA SER A 40 4.46 -11.57 9.73
C SER A 40 3.84 -10.39 9.00
N LEU A 41 3.84 -9.22 9.65
CA LEU A 41 3.61 -7.96 8.95
C LEU A 41 4.94 -7.48 8.37
N GLU A 42 5.03 -7.43 7.05
CA GLU A 42 6.17 -6.88 6.34
C GLU A 42 5.89 -5.46 5.88
N ILE A 43 6.87 -4.58 6.11
CA ILE A 43 6.77 -3.17 5.77
C ILE A 43 7.83 -2.86 4.74
N TYR A 44 7.37 -2.32 3.62
CA TYR A 44 8.21 -1.89 2.52
C TYR A 44 8.22 -0.38 2.44
N TYR A 45 9.43 0.18 2.34
CA TYR A 45 9.66 1.60 2.14
C TYR A 45 10.12 1.82 0.70
N GLU A 46 9.35 2.61 -0.05
CA GLU A 46 9.74 3.12 -1.35
C GLU A 46 10.33 4.53 -1.16
N GLU A 47 11.64 4.64 -1.35
CA GLU A 47 12.36 5.91 -1.29
C GLU A 47 11.99 6.79 -2.50
N PRO A 48 11.68 8.08 -2.31
CA PRO A 48 11.35 8.96 -3.42
C PRO A 48 12.55 9.13 -4.35
N ASN A 49 12.36 8.82 -5.64
CA ASN A 49 13.39 8.90 -6.67
C ASN A 49 13.87 10.35 -6.94
N PHE A 50 14.85 10.82 -6.16
CA PHE A 50 15.67 12.02 -6.40
C PHE A 50 14.97 13.39 -6.26
N ALA A 51 13.75 13.45 -5.70
CA ALA A 51 13.08 14.70 -5.39
C ALA A 51 13.17 15.00 -3.88
N PRO A 52 13.94 16.03 -3.45
CA PRO A 52 13.88 16.48 -2.06
C PRO A 52 12.44 16.90 -1.74
N PHE A 53 11.97 16.59 -0.53
CA PHE A 53 10.61 16.86 -0.04
C PHE A 53 9.48 16.03 -0.68
N ALA A 54 9.78 15.05 -1.54
CA ALA A 54 8.74 14.14 -2.02
C ALA A 54 8.27 13.20 -0.89
N PRO A 55 6.97 12.82 -0.86
CA PRO A 55 6.44 11.89 0.12
C PRO A 55 7.16 10.54 0.07
N HIS A 56 7.45 10.01 1.24
CA HIS A 56 7.92 8.64 1.41
C HIS A 56 6.72 7.69 1.40
N THR A 57 6.75 6.65 0.56
CA THR A 57 5.63 5.69 0.50
C THR A 57 5.94 4.44 1.31
N LEU A 58 5.02 4.08 2.20
CA LEU A 58 5.07 2.88 3.02
C LEU A 58 3.96 1.92 2.56
N HIS A 59 4.31 0.66 2.38
CA HIS A 59 3.36 -0.41 2.12
C HIS A 59 3.40 -1.47 3.21
N PHE A 60 2.24 -1.86 3.71
CA PHE A 60 2.06 -2.87 4.74
C PHE A 60 1.53 -4.15 4.11
N TYR A 61 2.29 -5.23 4.19
CA TYR A 61 1.95 -6.53 3.64
C TYR A 61 1.81 -7.57 4.76
N LEU A 62 0.81 -8.44 4.70
CA LEU A 62 0.81 -9.66 5.50
C LEU A 62 1.48 -10.77 4.69
N GLU A 63 2.53 -11.37 5.25
CA GLU A 63 3.07 -12.66 4.82
C GLU A 63 2.50 -13.75 5.74
N GLN A 64 1.88 -14.77 5.15
CA GLN A 64 1.29 -15.89 5.85
C GLN A 64 1.24 -17.11 4.91
N ASP A 65 1.70 -18.27 5.40
CA ASP A 65 1.70 -19.53 4.67
C ASP A 65 2.40 -19.47 3.28
N GLY A 66 3.41 -18.59 3.15
CA GLY A 66 4.12 -18.36 1.88
C GLY A 66 3.36 -17.50 0.88
N GLU A 67 2.17 -17.03 1.22
CA GLU A 67 1.42 -16.03 0.47
C GLU A 67 1.67 -14.64 1.05
N THR A 68 1.56 -13.61 0.20
CA THR A 68 1.64 -12.24 0.66
C THR A 68 0.53 -11.39 0.08
N ARG A 69 -0.13 -10.61 0.94
CA ARG A 69 -1.22 -9.70 0.58
C ARG A 69 -0.95 -8.28 1.06
N LEU A 70 -1.23 -7.29 0.23
CA LEU A 70 -1.19 -5.88 0.63
C LEU A 70 -2.37 -5.59 1.57
N LEU A 71 -2.09 -5.00 2.74
CA LEU A 71 -3.11 -4.54 3.69
C LEU A 71 -3.43 -3.06 3.49
N ALA A 72 -2.39 -2.21 3.46
CA ALA A 72 -2.54 -0.77 3.33
C ALA A 72 -1.30 -0.13 2.71
N SER A 73 -1.46 1.11 2.23
CA SER A 73 -0.35 1.99 1.83
C SER A 73 -0.60 3.38 2.38
N THR A 74 0.47 4.07 2.79
CA THR A 74 0.39 5.46 3.25
C THR A 74 1.61 6.26 2.79
N GLN A 75 1.52 7.57 2.90
CA GLN A 75 2.58 8.51 2.57
C GLN A 75 2.98 9.32 3.80
N LEU A 76 4.29 9.47 4.02
CA LEU A 76 4.86 10.26 5.11
C LEU A 76 5.71 11.41 4.56
N HIS A 77 5.44 12.63 4.99
CA HIS A 77 6.21 13.84 4.64
C HIS A 77 7.17 14.21 5.77
N ASN A 78 8.48 14.24 5.49
CA ASN A 78 9.55 14.40 6.48
C ASN A 78 10.63 15.43 6.09
N ASP A 79 10.27 16.59 5.51
CA ASP A 79 11.23 17.66 5.17
C ASP A 79 12.44 17.19 4.31
N GLY A 80 12.26 16.13 3.52
CA GLY A 80 13.33 15.51 2.74
C GLY A 80 14.31 14.64 3.53
N ALA A 81 14.05 14.38 4.82
CA ALA A 81 14.76 13.38 5.61
C ALA A 81 14.19 11.97 5.35
N ASN A 82 15.10 11.01 5.14
CA ASN A 82 14.72 9.61 4.91
C ASN A 82 14.02 8.98 6.13
N LEU A 83 13.16 7.99 5.84
CA LEU A 83 12.52 7.21 6.90
C LEU A 83 13.54 6.39 7.71
N GLY A 84 13.34 6.33 9.02
CA GLY A 84 14.27 5.72 9.96
C GLY A 84 13.67 5.63 11.36
N ASP A 85 14.41 5.05 12.30
CA ASP A 85 13.94 4.81 13.68
C ASP A 85 13.51 6.08 14.45
N HIS A 86 13.81 7.28 13.94
CA HIS A 86 13.39 8.55 14.55
C HIS A 86 11.99 9.01 14.12
N ASN A 87 11.47 8.50 13.00
CA ASN A 87 10.17 8.90 12.42
C ASN A 87 9.19 7.73 12.25
N ILE A 88 9.60 6.52 12.62
CA ILE A 88 8.69 5.39 12.80
C ILE A 88 8.95 4.72 14.14
N GLU A 89 7.89 4.33 14.83
CA GLU A 89 7.96 3.58 16.08
C GLU A 89 6.99 2.40 16.03
N PHE A 90 7.45 1.25 16.52
CA PHE A 90 6.70 0.00 16.55
C PHE A 90 6.53 -0.43 18.00
N ILE A 91 5.30 -0.42 18.49
CA ILE A 91 4.97 -0.67 19.89
C ILE A 91 4.12 -1.93 19.96
N GLU A 92 4.65 -2.97 20.57
CA GLU A 92 3.86 -4.16 20.90
C GLU A 92 2.91 -3.78 22.05
N VAL A 93 1.60 -3.79 21.79
CA VAL A 93 0.57 -3.55 22.82
C VAL A 93 0.32 -4.84 23.60
N ASN A 94 0.23 -5.95 22.87
CA ASN A 94 0.21 -7.31 23.40
C ASN A 94 0.52 -8.31 22.27
N SER A 95 0.42 -9.61 22.55
CA SER A 95 0.72 -10.71 21.61
C SER A 95 0.00 -10.62 20.27
N ASP A 96 -1.16 -9.98 20.22
CA ASP A 96 -2.04 -9.94 19.06
C ASP A 96 -2.23 -8.52 18.50
N ARG A 97 -1.56 -7.52 19.10
CA ARG A 97 -1.79 -6.11 18.79
C ARG A 97 -0.48 -5.32 18.76
N TRP A 98 -0.28 -4.61 17.66
CA TRP A 98 0.83 -3.67 17.48
C TRP A 98 0.29 -2.29 17.13
N GLN A 99 0.90 -1.26 17.70
CA GLN A 99 0.75 0.11 17.26
C GLN A 99 1.98 0.53 16.45
N ILE A 100 1.73 1.18 15.32
CA ILE A 100 2.74 1.70 14.41
C ILE A 100 2.54 3.21 14.35
N TRP A 101 3.50 3.95 14.89
CA TRP A 101 3.46 5.40 14.93
C TRP A 101 4.35 5.95 13.83
N LEU A 102 3.75 6.68 12.90
CA LEU A 102 4.42 7.37 11.81
C LEU A 102 4.47 8.85 12.16
N LYS A 103 5.66 9.37 12.45
CA LYS A 103 5.84 10.77 12.86
C LYS A 103 6.19 11.61 11.64
N GLY A 104 5.29 12.54 11.29
CA GLY A 104 5.47 13.45 10.16
C GLY A 104 6.10 14.76 10.61
N ALA A 105 6.99 15.34 9.81
CA ALA A 105 7.51 16.68 10.07
C ALA A 105 6.50 17.76 9.62
N GLU A 106 5.88 17.56 8.47
CA GLU A 106 4.95 18.52 7.84
C GLU A 106 3.47 18.13 8.01
N GLN A 107 3.21 16.89 8.42
CA GLN A 107 1.87 16.36 8.61
C GLN A 107 1.70 15.83 10.03
N ALA A 108 0.45 15.73 10.49
CA ALA A 108 0.16 15.12 11.79
C ALA A 108 0.67 13.68 11.84
N ASP A 109 1.08 13.26 13.05
CA ASP A 109 1.44 11.87 13.32
C ASP A 109 0.27 10.96 12.93
N GLU A 110 0.59 9.84 12.28
CA GLU A 110 -0.39 8.80 12.00
C GLU A 110 -0.12 7.61 12.93
N VAL A 111 -1.14 7.18 13.65
CA VAL A 111 -1.09 5.94 14.41
C VAL A 111 -1.89 4.89 13.66
N TRP A 112 -1.26 3.74 13.44
CA TRP A 112 -1.89 2.59 12.82
C TRP A 112 -1.93 1.44 13.83
N LEU A 113 -3.10 0.82 13.95
CA LEU A 113 -3.33 -0.31 14.82
C LEU A 113 -3.43 -1.58 13.97
N LEU A 114 -2.50 -2.49 14.21
CA LEU A 114 -2.51 -3.85 13.69
C LEU A 114 -3.11 -4.77 14.73
N GLU A 115 -4.17 -5.48 14.39
CA GLU A 115 -4.81 -6.46 15.26
C GLU A 115 -4.92 -7.82 14.58
N GLN A 116 -4.62 -8.87 15.33
CA GLN A 116 -4.81 -10.25 14.96
C GLN A 116 -5.93 -10.87 15.80
N SER A 117 -6.93 -11.47 15.17
CA SER A 117 -8.01 -12.19 15.85
C SER A 117 -8.51 -13.33 14.97
N ASP A 118 -8.64 -14.53 15.54
CA ASP A 118 -9.21 -15.72 14.87
C ASP A 118 -8.62 -16.01 13.48
N GLY A 119 -7.30 -15.82 13.33
CA GLY A 119 -6.58 -16.02 12.07
C GLY A 119 -6.79 -14.90 11.03
N ALA A 120 -7.57 -13.87 11.35
CA ALA A 120 -7.65 -12.65 10.58
C ALA A 120 -6.66 -11.61 11.11
N VAL A 121 -5.98 -10.93 10.19
CA VAL A 121 -5.18 -9.74 10.49
C VAL A 121 -5.86 -8.52 9.87
N THR A 122 -6.02 -7.49 10.69
CA THR A 122 -6.56 -6.19 10.29
C THR A 122 -5.54 -5.10 10.58
N LEU A 123 -5.52 -4.09 9.72
CA LEU A 123 -4.70 -2.89 9.89
C LEU A 123 -5.60 -1.69 9.65
N ALA A 124 -5.74 -0.83 10.66
CA ALA A 124 -6.58 0.35 10.61
C ALA A 124 -5.79 1.58 11.07
N LYS A 125 -6.08 2.74 10.46
CA LYS A 125 -5.59 4.02 10.94
C LYS A 125 -6.45 4.47 12.13
N GLU A 126 -5.83 4.85 13.24
CA GLU A 126 -6.51 5.48 14.38
C GLU A 126 -6.80 6.95 14.02
N GLU A 127 -8.02 7.41 14.34
CA GLU A 127 -8.50 8.79 14.11
C GLU A 127 -8.24 9.72 15.29
#